data_AF-A0A954W5I5-F1
#
_entry.id   AF-A0A954W5I5-F1
#
_cell.length_a   1.000
_cell.length_b   1.000
_cell.length_c   1.000
_cell.angle_alpha   90.00
_cell.angle_beta   90.00
_cell.angle_gamma   90.00
#
_symmetry.space_group_name_H-M   'P 1'
#
loop_
_entity.id
_entity.type
_entity.pdbx_description
1 polymer ?
#
loop_
_entity_poly.entity_id
_entity_poly.type
_entity_poly.pdbx_seq_one_letter_code
_entity_poly.pdbx_strand_id
1 'polypeptide(L)'
;DAHLILSDDNTAARLLSRPGEAIYNDANGLFEGNHPFQVVWLSDNEREHYLERIGELAKIRAPRVEPPIVFEGNQPADPSENRHLAALLETRECGRPTVGAPEGDGDVELHAAAKRAAAKVWLGAAVAIKEPTSITFHRQGGANVLVVGPQEELAVGLLANCVLSLALNARGNAPSMSIDHGESDGETGSNGSSRSATEFAVEPLVTVLDGLRPESALAGSWNRFESRMPNLVQVVSGRNALDAVAELATEVSRRTDAHDEQRPARFLVIANLARFRELQRGDDFGFS
;
A
#
# COMPACT_ATOMS: atom_id res chain seq x y z
N ASP A 1 -1.67 34.76 19.90
CA ASP A 1 -0.53 33.82 19.98
C ASP A 1 0.57 34.21 20.95
N ALA A 2 1.22 35.39 20.87
CA ALA A 2 2.32 35.72 21.80
C ALA A 2 1.91 35.81 23.30
N HIS A 3 0.69 36.29 23.61
CA HIS A 3 0.13 36.29 24.97
C HIS A 3 -0.16 34.88 25.53
N LEU A 4 -0.09 33.84 24.70
CA LEU A 4 -0.26 32.46 25.16
C LEU A 4 1.04 31.89 25.76
N ILE A 5 2.17 32.55 25.51
CA ILE A 5 3.53 32.14 25.91
C ILE A 5 4.16 33.16 26.89
N LEU A 6 3.81 34.44 26.75
CA LEU A 6 4.19 35.52 27.68
C LEU A 6 3.05 35.83 28.65
N SER A 7 3.35 36.25 29.89
CA SER A 7 2.32 36.65 30.87
C SER A 7 1.47 37.82 30.35
N ASP A 8 0.23 37.96 30.82
CA ASP A 8 -0.71 38.99 30.35
C ASP A 8 -0.15 40.44 30.47
N ASP A 9 0.68 40.70 31.49
CA ASP A 9 1.33 41.99 31.74
C ASP A 9 2.57 42.24 30.84
N ASN A 10 3.04 41.22 30.12
CA ASN A 10 4.21 41.31 29.25
C ASN A 10 3.79 41.67 27.81
N THR A 11 3.80 42.97 27.52
CA THR A 11 3.42 43.51 26.20
C THR A 11 4.57 43.59 25.20
N ALA A 12 5.77 43.10 25.55
CA ALA A 12 6.99 43.30 24.76
C ALA A 12 6.91 42.70 23.35
N ALA A 13 6.16 41.62 23.16
CA ALA A 13 5.94 41.04 21.84
C ALA A 13 5.29 42.00 20.83
N ARG A 14 4.51 43.00 21.29
CA ARG A 14 3.92 44.03 20.43
C ARG A 14 4.93 45.08 19.96
N LEU A 15 6.09 45.16 20.61
CA LEU A 15 7.15 46.12 20.30
C LEU A 15 8.10 45.60 19.22
N LEU A 16 7.98 44.32 18.82
CA LEU A 16 8.72 43.74 17.70
C LEU A 16 8.14 44.31 16.41
N SER A 17 8.96 45.08 15.69
CA SER A 17 8.57 45.89 14.55
C SER A 17 9.28 45.48 13.26
N ARG A 18 10.43 44.82 13.37
CA ARG A 18 11.24 44.37 12.22
C ARG A 18 11.24 42.86 12.12
N PRO A 19 11.22 42.29 10.89
CA PRO A 19 11.29 40.85 10.74
C PRO A 19 12.60 40.29 11.31
N GLY A 20 12.51 39.19 12.04
CA GLY A 20 13.63 38.56 12.74
C GLY A 20 13.91 39.13 14.14
N GLU A 21 13.23 40.19 14.58
CA GLU A 21 13.23 40.55 16.01
C GLU A 21 12.50 39.46 16.81
N ALA A 22 13.11 39.02 17.89
CA ALA A 22 12.59 37.96 18.75
C ALA A 22 12.94 38.24 20.21
N ILE A 23 12.22 37.58 21.12
CA ILE A 23 12.44 37.69 22.56
C ILE A 23 12.71 36.29 23.09
N TYR A 24 13.85 36.12 23.75
CA TYR A 24 14.13 34.96 24.58
C TYR A 24 13.66 35.28 26.01
N ASN A 25 12.93 34.38 26.65
CA ASN A 25 12.44 34.55 28.01
C ASN A 25 12.59 33.24 28.79
N ASP A 26 13.41 33.24 29.82
CA ASP A 26 13.66 32.11 30.72
C ASP A 26 12.94 32.26 32.07
N ALA A 27 12.15 33.32 32.25
CA ALA A 27 11.43 33.65 33.49
C ALA A 27 9.92 33.45 33.36
N ASN A 28 9.47 32.36 32.73
CA ASN A 28 8.06 31.99 32.56
C ASN A 28 7.16 33.12 32.02
N GLY A 29 7.69 33.95 31.12
CA GLY A 29 6.92 34.99 30.45
C GLY A 29 6.84 36.32 31.21
N LEU A 30 7.48 36.46 32.38
CA LEU A 30 7.59 37.74 33.09
C LEU A 30 8.37 38.77 32.29
N PHE A 31 7.99 40.05 32.37
CA PHE A 31 8.62 41.12 31.59
C PHE A 31 10.12 41.27 31.87
N GLU A 32 10.55 41.09 33.12
CA GLU A 32 11.95 41.24 33.54
C GLU A 32 12.89 40.22 32.89
N GLY A 33 12.38 39.04 32.50
CA GLY A 33 13.16 37.99 31.83
C GLY A 33 13.23 38.15 30.31
N ASN A 34 12.74 39.24 29.74
CA ASN A 34 12.79 39.46 28.30
C ASN A 34 14.21 39.85 27.84
N HIS A 35 14.81 38.99 27.03
CA HIS A 35 16.05 39.27 26.31
C HIS A 35 15.76 39.44 24.81
N PRO A 36 15.66 40.68 24.30
CA PRO A 36 15.45 40.91 22.87
C PRO A 36 16.70 40.54 22.07
N PHE A 37 16.50 39.91 20.92
CA PHE A 37 17.56 39.59 19.98
C PHE A 37 17.05 39.66 18.54
N GLN A 38 17.98 39.67 17.60
CA GLN A 38 17.70 39.68 16.17
C GLN A 38 18.21 38.37 15.57
N VAL A 39 17.29 37.55 15.05
CA VAL A 39 17.62 36.45 14.16
C VAL A 39 18.12 37.05 12.84
N VAL A 40 19.08 36.40 12.18
CA VAL A 40 19.59 36.81 10.87
C VAL A 40 18.42 37.09 9.93
N TRP A 41 18.36 38.33 9.45
CA TRP A 41 17.38 38.77 8.47
C TRP A 41 18.05 38.90 7.11
N LEU A 42 17.41 38.32 6.09
CA LEU A 42 17.75 38.55 4.68
C LEU A 42 16.61 39.35 4.07
N SER A 43 16.93 40.38 3.29
CA SER A 43 15.90 41.07 2.50
C SER A 43 15.23 40.11 1.51
N ASP A 44 14.01 40.43 1.07
CA ASP A 44 13.30 39.58 0.11
C ASP A 44 14.15 39.36 -1.17
N ASN A 45 14.80 40.41 -1.66
CA ASN A 45 15.69 40.35 -2.82
C ASN A 45 16.90 39.45 -2.59
N GLU A 46 17.57 39.55 -1.44
CA GLU A 46 18.72 38.69 -1.12
C GLU A 46 18.29 37.24 -0.93
N ARG A 47 17.16 37.01 -0.26
CA ARG A 47 16.58 35.68 -0.07
C ARG A 47 16.27 35.03 -1.42
N GLU A 48 15.57 35.74 -2.31
CA GLU A 48 15.23 35.25 -3.64
C GLU A 48 16.48 34.95 -4.46
N HIS A 49 17.46 35.87 -4.47
CA HIS A 49 18.75 35.67 -5.14
C HIS A 49 19.47 34.39 -4.67
N TYR A 50 19.53 34.15 -3.36
CA TYR A 50 20.17 32.94 -2.83
C TYR A 50 19.35 31.67 -3.07
N LEU A 51 18.01 31.74 -3.02
CA LEU A 51 17.15 30.59 -3.34
C LEU A 51 17.29 30.17 -4.81
N GLU A 52 17.36 31.14 -5.74
CA GLU A 52 17.67 30.87 -7.15
C GLU A 52 19.04 30.18 -7.29
N ARG A 53 20.07 30.72 -6.62
CA ARG A 53 21.42 30.17 -6.64
C ARG A 53 21.49 28.74 -6.09
N ILE A 54 20.77 28.47 -5.00
CA ILE A 54 20.64 27.12 -4.43
C ILE A 54 19.91 26.20 -5.42
N GLY A 55 18.87 26.69 -6.08
CA GLY A 55 18.15 25.97 -7.13
C GLY A 55 19.04 25.60 -8.33
N GLU A 56 19.88 26.53 -8.81
CA GLU A 56 20.89 26.27 -9.84
C GLU A 56 21.90 25.20 -9.40
N LEU A 57 22.43 25.33 -8.17
CA LEU A 57 23.37 24.36 -7.62
C LEU A 57 22.74 22.96 -7.46
N ALA A 58 21.47 22.88 -7.07
CA ALA A 58 20.75 21.63 -6.97
C ALA A 58 20.58 20.97 -8.34
N LYS A 59 20.26 21.75 -9.39
CA LYS A 59 20.19 21.25 -10.77
C LYS A 59 21.53 20.71 -11.26
N ILE A 60 22.63 21.43 -11.00
CA ILE A 60 23.98 21.04 -11.42
C ILE A 60 24.45 19.78 -10.67
N ARG A 61 24.24 19.73 -9.35
CA ARG A 61 24.73 18.64 -8.50
C ARG A 61 23.82 17.42 -8.52
N ALA A 62 22.57 17.56 -8.95
CA ALA A 62 21.53 16.53 -8.96
C ALA A 62 21.58 15.62 -7.72
N PRO A 63 21.57 16.20 -6.50
CA PRO A 63 21.72 15.40 -5.30
C PRO A 63 20.51 14.46 -5.17
N ARG A 64 20.75 13.20 -4.82
CA ARG A 64 19.68 12.28 -4.44
C ARG A 64 19.19 12.68 -3.06
N VAL A 65 18.14 13.48 -3.02
CA VAL A 65 17.46 13.90 -1.79
C VAL A 65 16.06 13.32 -1.78
N GLU A 66 15.56 12.99 -0.59
CA GLU A 66 14.13 12.70 -0.45
C GLU A 66 13.35 14.00 -0.68
N PRO A 67 12.25 13.95 -1.46
CA PRO A 67 11.42 15.12 -1.66
C PRO A 67 10.81 15.58 -0.33
N PRO A 68 10.58 16.89 -0.15
CA PRO A 68 9.89 17.40 1.03
C PRO A 68 8.49 16.78 1.13
N ILE A 69 8.10 16.37 2.34
CA ILE A 69 6.74 15.91 2.61
C ILE A 69 5.87 17.16 2.77
N VAL A 70 5.06 17.46 1.77
CA VAL A 70 4.05 18.53 1.84
C VAL A 70 2.74 17.90 2.29
N PHE A 71 2.22 18.35 3.44
CA PHE A 71 0.92 17.89 3.93
C PHE A 71 -0.18 18.85 3.49
N GLU A 72 -1.00 18.43 2.53
CA GLU A 72 -2.20 19.15 2.11
C GLU A 72 -3.44 18.43 2.65
N GLY A 73 -3.94 18.87 3.80
CA GLY A 73 -4.98 18.14 4.55
C GLY A 73 -6.34 18.00 3.87
N ASN A 74 -6.56 18.64 2.72
CA ASN A 74 -7.77 18.58 1.92
C ASN A 74 -7.63 17.75 0.63
N GLN A 75 -6.42 17.30 0.29
CA GLN A 75 -6.20 16.50 -0.91
C GLN A 75 -6.49 15.01 -0.64
N PRO A 76 -7.26 14.34 -1.52
CA PRO A 76 -7.39 12.89 -1.49
C PRO A 76 -6.02 12.22 -1.67
N ALA A 77 -5.81 11.08 -1.01
CA ALA A 77 -4.59 10.31 -1.22
C ALA A 77 -4.53 9.76 -2.65
N ASP A 78 -3.43 10.02 -3.36
CA ASP A 78 -3.14 9.41 -4.66
C ASP A 78 -2.18 8.20 -4.49
N PRO A 79 -2.61 6.97 -4.83
CA PRO A 79 -1.74 5.78 -4.76
C PRO A 79 -0.49 5.87 -5.63
N SER A 80 -0.51 6.65 -6.72
CA SER A 80 0.64 6.84 -7.61
C SER A 80 1.78 7.63 -6.96
N GLU A 81 1.47 8.46 -5.96
CA GLU A 81 2.46 9.18 -5.15
C GLU A 81 3.11 8.31 -4.07
N ASN A 82 2.59 7.08 -3.86
CA ASN A 82 3.23 6.14 -2.95
C ASN A 82 4.50 5.56 -3.59
N ARG A 83 5.64 6.17 -3.28
CA ARG A 83 6.97 5.76 -3.74
C ARG A 83 7.28 4.27 -3.49
N HIS A 84 6.75 3.68 -2.42
CA HIS A 84 6.97 2.27 -2.13
C HIS A 84 6.18 1.36 -3.08
N LEU A 85 4.96 1.77 -3.45
CA LEU A 85 4.15 1.06 -4.43
C LEU A 85 4.73 1.22 -5.84
N ALA A 86 5.18 2.43 -6.20
CA ALA A 86 5.86 2.71 -7.46
C ALA A 86 7.16 1.88 -7.60
N ALA A 87 7.99 1.81 -6.56
CA ALA A 87 9.19 0.98 -6.58
C ALA A 87 8.87 -0.52 -6.75
N LEU A 88 7.79 -1.01 -6.15
CA LEU A 88 7.32 -2.39 -6.36
C LEU A 88 6.87 -2.62 -7.80
N LEU A 89 6.16 -1.67 -8.41
CA LEU A 89 5.76 -1.72 -9.83
C LEU A 89 6.97 -1.75 -10.76
N GLU A 90 7.91 -0.82 -10.59
CA GLU A 90 9.14 -0.74 -11.40
C GLU A 90 9.96 -2.03 -11.33
N THR A 91 10.06 -2.61 -10.13
CA THR A 91 10.74 -3.89 -9.92
C THR A 91 10.09 -5.00 -10.74
N ARG A 92 8.75 -5.01 -10.85
CA ARG A 92 8.00 -6.00 -11.64
C ARG A 92 8.18 -5.80 -13.13
N GLU A 93 8.09 -4.57 -13.59
CA GLU A 93 8.24 -4.24 -15.01
C GLU A 93 9.65 -4.55 -15.53
N CYS A 94 10.68 -4.27 -14.73
CA CYS A 94 12.07 -4.53 -15.11
C CYS A 94 12.51 -5.99 -14.93
N GLY A 95 11.64 -6.87 -14.40
CA GLY A 95 12.00 -8.26 -14.07
C GLY A 95 13.13 -8.37 -13.03
N ARG A 96 13.46 -7.29 -12.34
CA ARG A 96 14.55 -7.27 -11.36
C ARG A 96 14.09 -7.92 -10.06
N PRO A 97 14.96 -8.65 -9.34
CA PRO A 97 14.67 -9.02 -7.97
C PRO A 97 14.46 -7.76 -7.13
N THR A 98 13.48 -7.76 -6.24
CA THR A 98 13.33 -6.71 -5.23
C THR A 98 14.63 -6.60 -4.44
N VAL A 99 15.14 -5.38 -4.28
CA VAL A 99 16.37 -5.11 -3.51
C VAL A 99 16.23 -5.75 -2.12
N GLY A 100 17.04 -6.78 -1.86
CA GLY A 100 16.91 -7.67 -0.69
C GLY A 100 16.64 -9.14 -1.02
N ALA A 101 16.37 -9.49 -2.28
CA ALA A 101 16.46 -10.86 -2.75
C ALA A 101 17.94 -11.25 -2.92
N PRO A 102 18.40 -12.37 -2.36
CA PRO A 102 19.77 -12.82 -2.54
C PRO A 102 19.94 -13.26 -3.99
N GLU A 103 20.84 -12.60 -4.71
CA GLU A 103 21.29 -13.01 -6.04
C GLU A 103 22.26 -14.18 -5.86
N GLY A 104 21.77 -15.39 -6.05
CA GLY A 104 22.59 -16.59 -6.12
C GLY A 104 21.75 -17.85 -6.29
N ASP A 105 22.25 -18.80 -7.08
CA ASP A 105 21.74 -20.19 -7.21
C ASP A 105 21.88 -21.01 -5.90
N GLY A 106 22.09 -20.33 -4.76
CA GLY A 106 22.19 -20.91 -3.43
C GLY A 106 20.82 -20.91 -2.75
N ASP A 107 20.42 -22.09 -2.32
CA ASP A 107 19.42 -22.37 -1.28
C ASP A 107 17.95 -22.29 -1.73
N VAL A 108 17.46 -23.45 -2.16
CA VAL A 108 16.03 -23.78 -2.33
C VAL A 108 15.20 -23.37 -1.09
N GLU A 109 15.79 -23.39 0.11
CA GLU A 109 15.17 -22.94 1.36
C GLU A 109 14.95 -21.42 1.42
N LEU A 110 15.86 -20.61 0.88
CA LEU A 110 15.76 -19.15 0.89
C LEU A 110 14.72 -18.64 -0.10
N HIS A 111 14.60 -19.32 -1.25
CA HIS A 111 13.50 -19.13 -2.20
C HIS A 111 12.14 -19.55 -1.61
N ALA A 112 12.09 -20.64 -0.83
CA ALA A 112 10.89 -21.05 -0.11
C ALA A 112 10.51 -20.08 1.03
N ALA A 113 11.50 -19.51 1.74
CA ALA A 113 11.29 -18.49 2.76
C ALA A 113 10.74 -17.18 2.16
N ALA A 114 11.22 -16.76 0.99
CA ALA A 114 10.67 -15.62 0.25
C ALA A 114 9.21 -15.85 -0.21
N LYS A 115 8.83 -17.10 -0.51
CA LYS A 115 7.44 -17.51 -0.82
C LYS A 115 6.51 -17.50 0.41
N ARG A 116 7.09 -17.54 1.62
CA ARG A 116 6.41 -17.47 2.92
C ARG A 116 6.44 -16.08 3.55
N ALA A 117 7.15 -15.13 2.95
CA ALA A 117 7.31 -13.78 3.49
C ALA A 117 5.96 -13.08 3.66
N ALA A 118 5.84 -12.30 4.73
CA ALA A 118 4.63 -11.57 5.05
C ALA A 118 4.32 -10.50 3.99
N ALA A 119 3.07 -10.39 3.58
CA ALA A 119 2.67 -9.44 2.53
C ALA A 119 2.43 -8.06 3.15
N LYS A 120 3.31 -7.10 2.87
CA LYS A 120 3.10 -5.68 3.26
C LYS A 120 2.12 -5.04 2.28
N VAL A 121 1.04 -4.51 2.81
CA VAL A 121 -0.08 -3.93 2.06
C VAL A 121 -0.27 -2.47 2.47
N TRP A 122 -0.31 -1.58 1.49
CA TRP A 122 -0.52 -0.15 1.73
C TRP A 122 -2.01 0.18 1.64
N LEU A 123 -2.50 0.91 2.64
CA LEU A 123 -3.88 1.38 2.72
C LEU A 123 -4.04 2.72 2.01
N GLY A 124 -3.09 3.64 2.20
CA GLY A 124 -3.11 4.97 1.59
C GLY A 124 -2.12 5.92 2.25
N ALA A 125 -2.19 7.21 1.92
CA ALA A 125 -1.35 8.24 2.54
C ALA A 125 -1.63 8.36 4.05
N ALA A 126 -0.63 8.81 4.81
CA ALA A 126 -0.78 9.07 6.23
C ALA A 126 -1.30 10.49 6.49
N VAL A 127 -2.24 10.62 7.43
CA VAL A 127 -2.68 11.93 7.98
C VAL A 127 -1.70 12.38 9.07
N ALA A 128 -0.40 12.25 8.81
CA ALA A 128 0.69 12.62 9.70
C ALA A 128 1.99 12.65 8.89
N ILE A 129 3.01 13.36 9.39
CA ILE A 129 4.35 13.41 8.78
C ILE A 129 5.06 12.08 9.06
N LYS A 130 4.67 11.03 8.33
CA LYS A 130 5.23 9.68 8.39
C LYS A 130 5.00 8.93 7.06
N GLU A 131 5.54 7.73 6.95
CA GLU A 131 5.31 6.83 5.82
C GLU A 131 3.82 6.54 5.59
N PRO A 132 3.41 6.18 4.35
CA PRO A 132 2.04 5.80 4.06
C PRO A 132 1.51 4.72 5.01
N THR A 133 0.22 4.74 5.29
CA THR A 133 -0.38 3.78 6.21
C THR A 133 -0.33 2.38 5.58
N SER A 134 0.23 1.41 6.29
CA SER A 134 0.32 0.01 5.84
C SER A 134 0.04 -0.99 6.96
N ILE A 135 -0.25 -2.21 6.52
CA ILE A 135 -0.44 -3.41 7.33
C ILE A 135 0.43 -4.52 6.77
N THR A 136 0.78 -5.51 7.59
CA THR A 136 1.57 -6.67 7.14
C THR A 136 0.83 -7.96 7.47
N PHE A 137 0.52 -8.75 6.44
CA PHE A 137 -0.15 -10.03 6.60
C PHE A 137 0.88 -11.15 6.81
N HIS A 138 0.95 -11.65 8.04
CA HIS A 138 1.71 -12.84 8.38
C HIS A 138 0.87 -14.10 8.13
N ARG A 139 1.51 -15.23 7.81
CA ARG A 139 0.85 -16.54 7.68
C ARG A 139 0.51 -17.13 9.05
N GLN A 140 -0.37 -16.47 9.78
CA GLN A 140 -0.86 -16.88 11.08
C GLN A 140 -2.35 -16.57 11.20
N GLY A 141 -3.03 -17.27 12.11
CA GLY A 141 -4.43 -16.98 12.42
C GLY A 141 -4.63 -15.53 12.86
N GLY A 142 -5.77 -14.95 12.51
CA GLY A 142 -6.12 -13.58 12.90
C GLY A 142 -5.55 -12.46 12.01
N ALA A 143 -4.88 -12.79 10.90
CA ALA A 143 -4.41 -11.82 9.92
C ALA A 143 -5.56 -11.27 9.04
N ASN A 144 -6.52 -10.58 9.68
CA ASN A 144 -7.72 -10.03 9.05
C ASN A 144 -7.75 -8.50 9.16
N VAL A 145 -8.47 -7.86 8.24
CA VAL A 145 -8.68 -6.41 8.23
C VAL A 145 -10.16 -6.13 8.07
N LEU A 146 -10.69 -5.23 8.91
CA LEU A 146 -12.04 -4.72 8.80
C LEU A 146 -11.98 -3.21 8.56
N VAL A 147 -12.62 -2.76 7.49
CA VAL A 147 -12.79 -1.33 7.18
C VAL A 147 -14.25 -0.97 7.43
N VAL A 148 -14.49 -0.02 8.34
CA VAL A 148 -15.83 0.48 8.67
C VAL A 148 -15.86 1.98 8.47
N GLY A 149 -16.82 2.45 7.70
CA GLY A 149 -17.01 3.88 7.49
C GLY A 149 -18.25 4.18 6.66
N PRO A 150 -18.80 5.40 6.78
CA PRO A 150 -19.99 5.81 6.03
C PRO A 150 -19.70 6.16 4.57
N GLN A 151 -18.43 6.39 4.22
CA GLN A 151 -18.00 6.82 2.89
C GLN A 151 -17.57 5.60 2.05
N GLU A 152 -18.43 5.18 1.12
CA GLU A 152 -18.18 4.04 0.23
C GLU A 152 -16.90 4.23 -0.59
N GLU A 153 -16.68 5.43 -1.12
CA GLU A 153 -15.54 5.73 -1.98
C GLU A 153 -14.20 5.54 -1.28
N LEU A 154 -14.08 6.02 -0.04
CA LEU A 154 -12.87 5.81 0.75
C LEU A 154 -12.68 4.33 1.08
N ALA A 155 -13.74 3.63 1.49
CA ALA A 155 -13.64 2.21 1.82
C ALA A 155 -13.19 1.38 0.61
N VAL A 156 -13.77 1.62 -0.57
CA VAL A 156 -13.36 0.97 -1.82
C VAL A 156 -11.95 1.36 -2.22
N GLY A 157 -11.57 2.64 -2.09
CA GLY A 157 -10.22 3.11 -2.38
C GLY A 157 -9.15 2.41 -1.52
N LEU A 158 -9.41 2.27 -0.22
CA LEU A 158 -8.55 1.53 0.71
C LEU A 158 -8.43 0.05 0.30
N LEU A 159 -9.56 -0.61 0.01
CA LEU A 159 -9.55 -2.01 -0.43
C LEU A 159 -8.86 -2.18 -1.80
N ALA A 160 -9.03 -1.24 -2.72
CA ALA A 160 -8.37 -1.25 -4.02
C ALA A 160 -6.85 -1.13 -3.89
N ASN A 161 -6.37 -0.26 -3.00
CA ASN A 161 -4.95 -0.18 -2.65
C ASN A 161 -4.45 -1.48 -2.02
N CYS A 162 -5.28 -2.16 -1.22
CA CYS A 162 -4.95 -3.48 -0.70
C CYS A 162 -4.75 -4.50 -1.81
N VAL A 163 -5.73 -4.63 -2.72
CA VAL A 163 -5.67 -5.58 -3.84
C VAL A 163 -4.47 -5.30 -4.73
N LEU A 164 -4.23 -4.03 -5.07
CA LEU A 164 -3.07 -3.61 -5.86
C LEU A 164 -1.76 -3.99 -5.17
N SER A 165 -1.62 -3.68 -3.89
CA SER A 165 -0.43 -4.04 -3.11
C SER A 165 -0.22 -5.56 -3.09
N LEU A 166 -1.27 -6.34 -2.85
CA LEU A 166 -1.20 -7.81 -2.83
C LEU A 166 -0.77 -8.39 -4.18
N ALA A 167 -1.38 -7.91 -5.27
CA ALA A 167 -1.01 -8.32 -6.62
C ALA A 167 0.45 -8.02 -6.94
N LEU A 168 0.97 -6.87 -6.51
CA LEU A 168 2.37 -6.50 -6.70
C LEU A 168 3.36 -7.26 -5.80
N ASN A 169 2.91 -7.72 -4.64
CA ASN A 169 3.71 -8.59 -3.77
C ASN A 169 3.74 -10.05 -4.27
N ALA A 170 2.83 -10.46 -5.15
CA ALA A 170 2.73 -11.82 -5.69
C ALA A 170 3.98 -12.20 -6.52
N ARG A 171 5.00 -12.83 -5.91
CA ARG A 171 6.17 -13.33 -6.67
C ARG A 171 5.77 -14.54 -7.54
N GLY A 172 5.96 -14.44 -8.85
CA GLY A 172 6.07 -15.61 -9.75
C GLY A 172 4.85 -16.52 -9.93
N ASN A 173 3.61 -16.05 -9.70
CA ASN A 173 2.42 -16.87 -9.99
C ASN A 173 1.85 -16.66 -11.41
N ALA A 174 2.45 -15.78 -12.20
CA ALA A 174 2.17 -15.71 -13.63
C ALA A 174 3.07 -16.72 -14.35
N PRO A 175 2.53 -17.70 -15.10
CA PRO A 175 3.37 -18.46 -16.01
C PRO A 175 4.05 -17.45 -16.94
N SER A 176 5.37 -17.51 -17.00
CA SER A 176 6.15 -16.81 -18.02
C SER A 176 5.55 -17.13 -19.37
N MET A 177 4.94 -16.15 -20.04
CA MET A 177 4.59 -16.29 -21.44
C MET A 177 5.89 -16.39 -22.23
N SER A 178 6.39 -17.62 -22.42
CA SER A 178 7.24 -17.93 -23.55
C SER A 178 6.34 -17.82 -24.78
N ILE A 179 6.41 -16.68 -25.48
CA ILE A 179 5.98 -16.61 -26.86
C ILE A 179 6.97 -17.48 -27.62
N ASP A 180 6.63 -18.77 -27.74
CA ASP A 180 7.32 -19.66 -28.64
C ASP A 180 6.89 -19.28 -30.05
N HIS A 181 7.76 -18.59 -30.78
CA HIS A 181 7.65 -18.48 -32.23
C HIS A 181 8.11 -19.80 -32.82
N GLY A 182 7.24 -20.82 -32.70
CA GLY A 182 7.42 -22.12 -33.31
C GLY A 182 7.05 -22.05 -34.79
N GLU A 183 8.06 -21.82 -35.63
CA GLU A 183 8.08 -22.25 -37.03
C GLU A 183 7.76 -23.75 -37.08
N SER A 184 6.69 -24.11 -37.79
CA SER A 184 6.30 -25.49 -37.97
C SER A 184 7.16 -26.14 -39.04
N ASP A 185 8.10 -26.99 -38.63
CA ASP A 185 8.60 -28.08 -39.48
C ASP A 185 8.54 -29.39 -38.70
N GLY A 186 7.97 -30.40 -39.34
CA GLY A 186 7.53 -31.64 -38.72
C GLY A 186 8.64 -32.57 -38.24
N GLU A 187 8.28 -33.50 -37.36
CA GLU A 187 8.39 -34.96 -37.58
C GLU A 187 8.03 -35.73 -36.29
N THR A 188 7.66 -36.99 -36.47
CA THR A 188 7.08 -37.92 -35.50
C THR A 188 8.17 -38.59 -34.65
N GLY A 189 7.98 -38.73 -33.33
CA GLY A 189 8.92 -39.51 -32.50
C GLY A 189 8.59 -39.63 -31.00
N SER A 190 8.13 -40.84 -30.62
CA SER A 190 8.02 -41.53 -29.32
C SER A 190 8.41 -40.88 -27.97
N ASN A 191 7.48 -41.02 -27.02
CA ASN A 191 7.60 -41.39 -25.59
C ASN A 191 8.96 -41.23 -24.87
N GLY A 192 9.03 -40.20 -24.02
CA GLY A 192 9.89 -40.13 -22.85
C GLY A 192 9.14 -39.44 -21.73
N SER A 193 8.75 -40.18 -20.68
CA SER A 193 8.02 -39.68 -19.52
C SER A 193 8.88 -38.73 -18.67
N SER A 194 8.90 -37.45 -19.03
CA SER A 194 9.18 -36.39 -18.07
C SER A 194 7.84 -35.95 -17.50
N ARG A 195 7.58 -36.30 -16.23
CA ARG A 195 6.47 -35.75 -15.45
C ARG A 195 6.75 -34.25 -15.24
N SER A 196 6.44 -33.47 -16.27
CA SER A 196 6.48 -32.01 -16.25
C SER A 196 5.47 -31.51 -15.22
N ALA A 197 5.91 -30.57 -14.40
CA ALA A 197 5.21 -29.94 -13.29
C ALA A 197 4.04 -29.01 -13.71
N THR A 198 3.22 -29.48 -14.65
CA THR A 198 2.14 -28.72 -15.31
C THR A 198 0.79 -29.32 -14.95
N GLU A 199 0.35 -29.16 -13.71
CA GLU A 199 -1.08 -29.33 -13.34
C GLU A 199 -1.39 -28.69 -11.97
N PHE A 200 -0.87 -27.49 -11.70
CA PHE A 200 -1.50 -26.62 -10.72
C PHE A 200 -2.45 -25.72 -11.49
N ALA A 201 -3.76 -25.95 -11.38
CA ALA A 201 -4.75 -24.96 -11.80
C ALA A 201 -4.36 -23.62 -11.16
N VAL A 202 -4.23 -22.57 -11.97
CA VAL A 202 -3.82 -21.25 -11.49
C VAL A 202 -4.98 -20.65 -10.70
N GLU A 203 -5.01 -20.93 -9.40
CA GLU A 203 -5.98 -20.36 -8.47
C GLU A 203 -5.67 -18.86 -8.25
N PRO A 204 -6.69 -17.99 -8.20
CA PRO A 204 -6.47 -16.57 -8.02
C PRO A 204 -5.90 -16.28 -6.62
N LEU A 205 -4.95 -15.34 -6.57
CA LEU A 205 -4.38 -14.83 -5.33
C LEU A 205 -5.44 -14.09 -4.49
N VAL A 206 -6.27 -13.30 -5.16
CA VAL A 206 -7.29 -12.46 -4.54
C VAL A 206 -8.65 -12.80 -5.13
N THR A 207 -9.58 -13.18 -4.28
CA THR A 207 -11.01 -13.30 -4.62
C THR A 207 -11.73 -12.09 -4.06
N VAL A 208 -12.36 -11.28 -4.92
CA VAL A 208 -13.14 -10.11 -4.52
C VAL A 208 -14.62 -10.42 -4.63
N LEU A 209 -15.36 -10.34 -3.53
CA LEU A 209 -16.82 -10.35 -3.56
C LEU A 209 -17.31 -8.92 -3.76
N ASP A 210 -17.87 -8.64 -4.93
CA ASP A 210 -18.36 -7.30 -5.27
C ASP A 210 -19.79 -7.10 -4.77
N GLY A 211 -19.92 -6.38 -3.66
CA GLY A 211 -21.19 -5.93 -3.10
C GLY A 211 -21.50 -4.46 -3.40
N LEU A 212 -20.81 -3.82 -4.34
CA LEU A 212 -21.17 -2.45 -4.72
C LEU A 212 -22.56 -2.42 -5.35
N ARG A 213 -23.28 -1.33 -5.08
CA ARG A 213 -24.61 -1.17 -5.66
C ARG A 213 -24.48 -0.78 -7.14
N PRO A 214 -25.39 -1.23 -8.02
CA PRO A 214 -25.35 -0.87 -9.44
C PRO A 214 -25.36 0.65 -9.70
N GLU A 215 -25.99 1.42 -8.82
CA GLU A 215 -26.05 2.88 -8.86
C GLU A 215 -24.81 3.59 -8.28
N SER A 216 -23.88 2.86 -7.68
CA SER A 216 -22.64 3.42 -7.16
C SER A 216 -21.82 4.04 -8.29
N ALA A 217 -21.22 5.20 -8.05
CA ALA A 217 -20.25 5.79 -8.97
C ALA A 217 -19.03 4.87 -9.22
N LEU A 218 -18.81 3.90 -8.34
CA LEU A 218 -17.72 2.93 -8.40
C LEU A 218 -18.14 1.57 -8.97
N ALA A 219 -19.39 1.41 -9.42
CA ALA A 219 -19.86 0.17 -10.04
C ALA A 219 -18.93 -0.26 -11.19
N GLY A 220 -18.53 -1.54 -11.20
CA GLY A 220 -17.61 -2.09 -12.19
C GLY A 220 -16.13 -1.77 -11.96
N SER A 221 -15.77 -1.06 -10.89
CA SER A 221 -14.36 -0.78 -10.57
C SER A 221 -13.55 -2.05 -10.31
N TRP A 222 -14.13 -3.06 -9.67
CA TRP A 222 -13.49 -4.34 -9.43
C TRP A 222 -13.24 -5.13 -10.72
N ASN A 223 -14.16 -5.09 -11.68
CA ASN A 223 -13.98 -5.74 -12.99
C ASN A 223 -12.76 -5.18 -13.75
N ARG A 224 -12.39 -3.92 -13.51
CA ARG A 224 -11.14 -3.34 -14.07
C ARG A 224 -9.89 -3.99 -13.48
N PHE A 225 -9.91 -4.40 -12.21
CA PHE A 225 -8.82 -5.15 -11.60
C PHE A 225 -8.69 -6.54 -12.21
N GLU A 226 -9.79 -7.29 -12.30
CA GLU A 226 -9.81 -8.61 -12.95
C GLU A 226 -9.33 -8.53 -14.41
N SER A 227 -9.78 -7.52 -15.17
CA SER A 227 -9.35 -7.34 -16.56
C SER A 227 -7.84 -7.05 -16.70
N ARG A 228 -7.25 -6.32 -15.74
CA ARG A 228 -5.82 -5.99 -15.75
C ARG A 228 -4.94 -7.07 -15.12
N MET A 229 -5.51 -7.92 -14.27
CA MET A 229 -4.80 -8.91 -13.47
C MET A 229 -5.53 -10.27 -13.44
N PRO A 230 -5.90 -10.86 -14.59
CA PRO A 230 -6.85 -11.97 -14.67
C PRO A 230 -6.37 -13.26 -13.98
N ASN A 231 -5.05 -13.44 -13.83
CA ASN A 231 -4.46 -14.60 -13.16
C ASN A 231 -4.21 -14.38 -11.66
N LEU A 232 -4.48 -13.17 -11.14
CA LEU A 232 -4.23 -12.80 -9.75
C LEU A 232 -5.52 -12.41 -9.03
N VAL A 233 -6.44 -11.72 -9.71
CA VAL A 233 -7.67 -11.19 -9.14
C VAL A 233 -8.85 -11.81 -9.85
N GLN A 234 -9.75 -12.42 -9.08
CA GLN A 234 -11.04 -12.90 -9.55
C GLN A 234 -12.14 -12.09 -8.88
N VAL A 235 -13.12 -11.61 -9.66
CA VAL A 235 -14.27 -10.89 -9.13
C VAL A 235 -15.49 -11.79 -9.17
N VAL A 236 -16.13 -11.92 -8.02
CA VAL A 236 -17.29 -12.78 -7.81
C VAL A 236 -18.50 -11.90 -7.54
N SER A 237 -19.54 -12.10 -8.35
CA SER A 237 -20.82 -11.40 -8.17
C SER A 237 -21.57 -11.90 -6.93
N GLY A 238 -22.49 -11.08 -6.42
CA GLY A 238 -23.33 -11.40 -5.25
C GLY A 238 -23.99 -12.78 -5.25
N ARG A 239 -24.39 -13.32 -6.41
CA ARG A 239 -25.07 -14.62 -6.51
C ARG A 239 -24.17 -15.82 -6.25
N ASN A 240 -22.88 -15.70 -6.55
CA ASN A 240 -21.92 -16.80 -6.44
C ASN A 240 -21.02 -16.64 -5.20
N ALA A 241 -21.34 -15.66 -4.35
CA ALA A 241 -20.53 -15.32 -3.18
C ALA A 241 -20.45 -16.47 -2.18
N LEU A 242 -21.57 -17.15 -1.93
CA LEU A 242 -21.61 -18.29 -1.01
C LEU A 242 -20.74 -19.44 -1.51
N ASP A 243 -20.83 -19.77 -2.80
CA ASP A 243 -20.04 -20.83 -3.42
C ASP A 243 -18.54 -20.51 -3.38
N ALA A 244 -18.16 -19.25 -3.66
CA ALA A 244 -16.76 -18.82 -3.58
C ALA A 244 -16.20 -18.91 -2.16
N VAL A 245 -16.99 -18.57 -1.14
CA VAL A 245 -16.59 -18.73 0.27
C VAL A 245 -16.50 -20.21 0.63
N ALA A 246 -17.42 -21.05 0.16
CA ALA A 246 -17.39 -22.49 0.40
C ALA A 246 -16.16 -23.17 -0.24
N GLU A 247 -15.75 -22.73 -1.43
CA GLU A 247 -14.50 -23.17 -2.07
C GLU A 247 -13.28 -22.84 -1.22
N LEU A 248 -13.18 -21.58 -0.75
CA LEU A 248 -12.08 -21.15 0.12
C LEU A 248 -12.07 -21.91 1.46
N ALA A 249 -13.24 -22.18 2.04
CA ALA A 249 -13.37 -22.98 3.26
C ALA A 249 -12.93 -24.43 3.06
N THR A 250 -13.25 -25.01 1.90
CA THR A 250 -12.77 -26.35 1.51
C THR A 250 -11.25 -26.36 1.38
N GLU A 251 -10.65 -25.33 0.77
CA GLU A 251 -9.20 -25.21 0.63
C GLU A 251 -8.50 -25.01 1.99
N VAL A 252 -9.09 -24.23 2.90
CA VAL A 252 -8.58 -24.09 4.27
C VAL A 252 -8.58 -25.43 5.00
N SER A 253 -9.70 -26.18 4.92
CA SER A 253 -9.79 -27.53 5.52
C SER A 253 -8.75 -28.47 4.93
N ARG A 254 -8.64 -28.52 3.60
CA ARG A 254 -7.66 -29.36 2.88
C ARG A 254 -6.22 -29.04 3.30
N ARG A 255 -5.84 -27.76 3.38
CA ARG A 255 -4.48 -27.35 3.79
C ARG A 255 -4.18 -27.70 5.24
N THR A 256 -5.19 -27.58 6.10
CA THR A 256 -5.07 -27.90 7.53
C THR A 256 -4.85 -29.40 7.70
N ASP A 257 -5.68 -30.24 7.07
CA ASP A 257 -5.61 -31.69 7.16
C ASP A 257 -4.32 -32.26 6.54
N ALA A 258 -3.85 -31.66 5.44
CA ALA A 258 -2.63 -32.08 4.76
C ALA A 258 -1.35 -31.46 5.35
N HIS A 259 -1.45 -30.57 6.33
CA HIS A 259 -0.34 -29.74 6.82
C HIS A 259 0.44 -29.04 5.68
N ASP A 260 -0.29 -28.55 4.67
CA ASP A 260 0.27 -27.97 3.45
C ASP A 260 0.54 -26.46 3.59
N GLU A 261 1.75 -26.14 4.03
CA GLU A 261 2.23 -24.76 4.18
C GLU A 261 2.92 -24.21 2.92
N GLN A 262 3.11 -25.04 1.88
CA GLN A 262 3.93 -24.68 0.71
C GLN A 262 3.15 -23.89 -0.35
N ARG A 263 1.82 -23.95 -0.31
CA ARG A 263 0.99 -23.23 -1.27
C ARG A 263 0.98 -21.71 -1.05
N PRO A 264 0.85 -20.90 -2.11
CA PRO A 264 0.68 -19.45 -2.01
C PRO A 264 -0.49 -19.06 -1.11
N ALA A 265 -0.39 -17.91 -0.43
CA ALA A 265 -1.51 -17.35 0.31
C ALA A 265 -2.68 -17.05 -0.65
N ARG A 266 -3.91 -17.12 -0.14
CA ARG A 266 -5.11 -16.65 -0.84
C ARG A 266 -5.74 -15.56 0.03
N PHE A 267 -6.27 -14.52 -0.60
CA PHE A 267 -6.89 -13.38 0.07
C PHE A 267 -8.34 -13.24 -0.37
N LEU A 268 -9.25 -13.15 0.59
CA LEU A 268 -10.65 -12.83 0.35
C LEU A 268 -10.90 -11.37 0.67
N VAL A 269 -11.41 -10.61 -0.29
CA VAL A 269 -11.80 -9.21 -0.12
C VAL A 269 -13.31 -9.12 -0.32
N ILE A 270 -14.02 -8.56 0.67
CA ILE A 270 -15.48 -8.41 0.60
C ILE A 270 -15.79 -6.91 0.57
N ALA A 271 -16.19 -6.41 -0.60
CA ALA A 271 -16.62 -5.03 -0.73
C ALA A 271 -18.09 -4.92 -0.31
N ASN A 272 -18.40 -4.10 0.70
CA ASN A 272 -19.75 -3.89 1.22
C ASN A 272 -20.41 -5.19 1.76
N LEU A 273 -19.83 -5.76 2.82
CA LEU A 273 -20.31 -7.00 3.47
C LEU A 273 -21.81 -7.01 3.79
N ALA A 274 -22.39 -5.84 4.12
CA ALA A 274 -23.82 -5.68 4.41
C ALA A 274 -24.74 -6.19 3.28
N ARG A 275 -24.24 -6.27 2.04
CA ARG A 275 -24.99 -6.75 0.88
C ARG A 275 -25.12 -8.26 0.78
N PHE A 276 -24.29 -9.02 1.48
CA PHE A 276 -24.26 -10.47 1.41
C PHE A 276 -24.99 -11.08 2.62
N ARG A 277 -26.33 -10.99 2.62
CA ARG A 277 -27.17 -11.48 3.73
C ARG A 277 -26.96 -12.97 4.05
N GLU A 278 -26.64 -13.77 3.04
CA GLU A 278 -26.43 -15.21 3.20
C GLU A 278 -25.17 -15.52 4.02
N LEU A 279 -24.14 -14.67 3.91
CA LEU A 279 -22.92 -14.77 4.72
C LEU A 279 -23.13 -14.32 6.17
N GLN A 280 -24.27 -13.70 6.49
CA GLN A 280 -24.59 -13.18 7.84
C GLN A 280 -25.50 -14.13 8.63
N ARG A 281 -25.98 -15.24 8.04
CA ARG A 281 -26.99 -16.12 8.66
C ARG A 281 -26.46 -17.03 9.77
N GLY A 282 -25.23 -16.80 10.25
CA GLY A 282 -24.56 -17.70 11.21
C GLY A 282 -24.69 -17.34 12.69
N ASP A 283 -25.10 -16.12 13.05
CA ASP A 283 -24.75 -15.61 14.37
C ASP A 283 -25.94 -15.39 15.31
N ASP A 284 -26.32 -16.47 15.99
CA ASP A 284 -26.60 -16.42 17.42
C ASP A 284 -25.26 -16.22 18.16
N PHE A 285 -24.64 -15.04 18.05
CA PHE A 285 -23.56 -14.66 18.96
C PHE A 285 -24.15 -14.27 20.31
N GLY A 286 -24.66 -15.26 21.03
CA GLY A 286 -24.87 -15.16 22.47
C GLY A 286 -23.50 -15.16 23.15
N PHE A 287 -23.08 -14.01 23.64
CA PHE A 287 -21.96 -13.95 24.59
C PHE A 287 -22.30 -14.82 25.79
N SER A 288 -21.66 -15.99 25.88
CA SER A 288 -21.62 -16.84 27.07
C SER A 288 -20.29 -16.63 27.77
#